data_AF-A0AAD5Q684-F1
#
_entry.id   AF-A0AAD5Q684-F1
#
_cell.length_a   1.000
_cell.length_b   1.000
_cell.length_c   1.000
_cell.angle_alpha   90.00
_cell.angle_beta   90.00
_cell.angle_gamma   90.00
#
_symmetry.space_group_name_H-M   'P 1'
#
loop_
_entity.id
_entity.type
_entity.pdbx_description
1 polymer ?
#
loop_
_entity_poly.entity_id
_entity_poly.type
_entity_poly.pdbx_seq_one_letter_code
_entity_poly.pdbx_strand_id
1 'polypeptide(L)'
;MFSYPMTPLPPCEKDKGDTCGDSVSGASCCPPDSYCQPLSSTKFKCTERPPKCAKQFPTTELKGADLDVKVVADASECCALCEKMSKCKAYTYVHDDPEGPLCKLKADKAAERVFHPTAVTGYLNSMYA
;
A
#
# COMPACT_ATOMS: atom_id res chain seq x y z
N MET A 1 33.03 9.50 16.62
CA MET A 1 32.75 9.22 15.20
C MET A 1 32.32 7.75 15.11
N PHE A 2 31.02 7.46 15.15
CA PHE A 2 30.54 6.07 15.02
C PHE A 2 30.29 5.78 13.54
N SER A 3 31.32 5.31 12.87
CA SER A 3 31.20 4.64 11.57
C SER A 3 30.49 3.30 11.81
N TYR A 4 29.16 3.30 11.74
CA TYR A 4 28.40 2.05 11.60
C TYR A 4 28.76 1.47 10.23
N PRO A 5 29.28 0.23 10.17
CA PRO A 5 29.48 -0.44 8.90
C PRO A 5 28.13 -0.50 8.19
N MET A 6 28.11 -0.15 6.91
CA MET A 6 26.97 -0.37 6.02
C MET A 6 26.81 -1.88 5.80
N THR A 7 26.40 -2.62 6.83
CA THR A 7 25.98 -4.00 6.67
C THR A 7 24.70 -3.95 5.85
N PRO A 8 24.65 -4.58 4.66
CA PRO A 8 23.43 -4.63 3.87
C PRO A 8 22.34 -5.25 4.75
N LEU A 9 21.16 -4.61 4.80
CA LEU A 9 20.00 -5.18 5.48
C LEU A 9 19.80 -6.60 4.95
N PRO A 10 19.54 -7.58 5.82
CA PRO A 10 19.26 -8.94 5.37
C PRO A 10 18.14 -8.87 4.32
N PRO A 11 18.28 -9.61 3.20
CA PRO A 11 17.22 -9.67 2.21
C PRO A 11 15.94 -10.13 2.89
N CYS A 12 14.80 -9.63 2.42
CA CYS A 12 13.54 -10.11 2.96
C CYS A 12 13.43 -11.63 2.72
N GLU A 13 13.35 -12.41 3.79
CA GLU A 13 13.35 -13.88 3.73
C GLU A 13 12.02 -14.48 3.26
N LYS A 14 10.96 -13.66 3.14
CA LYS A 14 9.62 -14.11 2.77
C LYS A 14 9.50 -14.33 1.27
N ASP A 15 8.75 -15.35 0.86
CA ASP A 15 8.42 -15.58 -0.54
C ASP A 15 7.12 -14.86 -0.94
N LYS A 16 6.89 -14.75 -2.26
CA LYS A 16 5.58 -14.31 -2.77
C LYS A 16 4.50 -15.27 -2.27
N GLY A 17 3.49 -14.70 -1.65
CA GLY A 17 2.37 -15.44 -1.10
C GLY A 17 2.51 -15.87 0.36
N ASP A 18 3.65 -15.61 0.99
CA ASP A 18 3.81 -15.84 2.41
C ASP A 18 3.08 -14.79 3.25
N THR A 19 2.77 -15.17 4.49
CA THR A 19 2.18 -14.26 5.48
C THR A 19 3.20 -13.20 5.85
N CYS A 20 2.82 -11.93 5.65
CA CYS A 20 3.70 -10.78 5.83
C CYS A 20 3.31 -9.87 6.98
N GLY A 21 2.33 -10.23 7.81
CA GLY A 21 1.96 -9.43 8.98
C GLY A 21 0.49 -9.56 9.35
N ASP A 22 0.06 -8.66 10.23
CA ASP A 22 -1.29 -8.52 10.76
C ASP A 22 -1.50 -7.11 11.33
N SER A 23 -2.71 -6.78 11.79
CA SER A 23 -3.05 -5.43 12.28
C SER A 23 -2.40 -5.06 13.62
N VAL A 24 -1.87 -6.04 14.36
CA VAL A 24 -1.21 -5.85 15.66
C VAL A 24 0.29 -5.69 15.47
N SER A 25 0.92 -6.59 14.73
CA SER A 25 2.35 -6.61 14.44
C SER A 25 2.75 -5.62 13.34
N GLY A 26 1.79 -5.20 12.52
CA GLY A 26 2.01 -4.40 11.33
C GLY A 26 2.54 -5.23 10.15
N ALA A 27 2.76 -4.54 9.04
CA ALA A 27 3.36 -5.14 7.86
C ALA A 27 4.87 -5.34 8.03
N SER A 28 5.35 -6.54 7.75
CA SER A 28 6.77 -6.87 7.59
C SER A 28 7.21 -6.74 6.13
N CYS A 29 8.49 -6.99 5.87
CA CYS A 29 9.02 -6.94 4.52
C CYS A 29 8.36 -7.99 3.59
N CYS A 30 8.42 -7.72 2.30
CA CYS A 30 8.14 -8.67 1.23
C CYS A 30 9.25 -8.58 0.16
N PRO A 31 9.37 -9.56 -0.75
CA PRO A 31 10.28 -9.50 -1.89
C PRO A 31 10.24 -8.18 -2.68
N PRO A 32 11.31 -7.83 -3.42
CA PRO A 32 11.43 -6.54 -4.11
C PRO A 32 10.33 -6.20 -5.12
N ASP A 33 9.59 -7.17 -5.64
CA ASP A 33 8.51 -7.01 -6.62
C ASP A 33 7.11 -7.27 -6.02
N SER A 34 7.03 -7.40 -4.69
CA SER A 34 5.79 -7.59 -3.94
C SER A 34 5.67 -6.60 -2.79
N TYR A 35 4.50 -6.57 -2.18
CA TYR A 35 4.18 -5.74 -1.02
C TYR A 35 3.27 -6.50 -0.07
N CYS A 36 3.19 -6.04 1.17
CA CYS A 36 2.38 -6.68 2.18
C CYS A 36 0.92 -6.20 2.10
N GLN A 37 0.03 -7.03 1.56
CA GLN A 37 -1.38 -6.73 1.36
C GLN A 37 -2.24 -7.28 2.51
N PRO A 38 -3.04 -6.43 3.16
CA PRO A 38 -4.04 -6.87 4.12
C PRO A 38 -5.14 -7.71 3.44
N LEU A 39 -5.38 -8.92 3.95
CA LEU A 39 -6.47 -9.81 3.52
C LEU A 39 -7.53 -10.00 4.61
N SER A 40 -7.13 -9.79 5.86
CA SER A 40 -7.96 -9.71 7.06
C SER A 40 -7.21 -8.90 8.11
N SER A 41 -7.84 -8.61 9.25
CA SER A 41 -7.16 -8.01 10.40
C SER A 41 -6.00 -8.86 10.92
N THR A 42 -6.07 -10.18 10.79
CA THR A 42 -5.07 -11.11 11.35
C THR A 42 -4.10 -11.70 10.32
N LYS A 43 -4.27 -11.38 9.03
CA LYS A 43 -3.49 -11.99 7.97
C LYS A 43 -3.24 -11.03 6.83
N PHE A 44 -1.98 -10.66 6.68
CA PHE A 44 -1.48 -9.95 5.51
C PHE A 44 -0.62 -10.92 4.68
N LYS A 45 -0.59 -10.75 3.37
CA LYS A 45 0.13 -11.64 2.45
C LYS A 45 1.02 -10.85 1.49
N CYS A 46 2.22 -11.36 1.19
CA CYS A 46 3.05 -10.79 0.13
C CYS A 46 2.37 -11.02 -1.22
N THR A 47 1.99 -9.94 -1.89
CA THR A 47 1.35 -9.97 -3.21
C THR A 47 2.10 -9.10 -4.20
N GLU A 48 2.00 -9.41 -5.49
CA GLU A 48 2.71 -8.68 -6.53
C GLU A 48 2.32 -7.20 -6.58
N ARG A 49 3.29 -6.33 -6.86
CA ARG A 49 3.00 -4.90 -6.95
C ARG A 49 2.22 -4.57 -8.22
N PRO A 50 1.26 -3.63 -8.15
CA PRO A 50 0.57 -3.15 -9.34
C PRO A 50 1.56 -2.49 -10.30
N PRO A 51 1.56 -2.82 -11.62
CA PRO A 51 2.58 -2.35 -12.56
C PRO A 51 2.73 -0.82 -12.66
N LYS A 52 1.61 -0.10 -12.53
CA LYS A 52 1.56 1.37 -12.64
C LYS A 52 1.76 2.08 -11.31
N CYS A 53 1.69 1.33 -10.20
CA CYS A 53 1.84 1.83 -8.84
C CYS A 53 2.91 1.01 -8.12
N ALA A 54 4.15 1.16 -8.59
CA ALA A 54 5.28 0.34 -8.16
C ALA A 54 5.72 0.60 -6.70
N LYS A 55 5.29 1.72 -6.10
CA LYS A 55 5.54 2.04 -4.69
C LYS A 55 4.27 1.84 -3.88
N GLN A 56 4.26 0.79 -3.08
CA GLN A 56 3.22 0.48 -2.11
C GLN A 56 3.77 0.75 -0.70
N PHE A 57 2.97 1.41 0.13
CA PHE A 57 3.27 1.74 1.50
C PHE A 57 2.21 1.09 2.39
N PRO A 58 2.46 -0.15 2.85
CA PRO A 58 1.61 -0.78 3.85
C PRO A 58 1.52 0.06 5.13
N THR A 59 0.51 -0.24 5.93
CA THR A 59 0.18 0.41 7.20
C THR A 59 0.07 1.94 7.12
N THR A 60 -0.23 2.49 5.95
CA THR A 60 -0.18 3.93 5.67
C THR A 60 -1.46 4.39 4.99
N GLU A 61 -2.09 5.42 5.56
CA GLU A 61 -3.23 6.13 4.98
C GLU A 61 -2.87 7.58 4.68
N LEU A 62 -3.43 8.12 3.59
CA LEU A 62 -3.35 9.53 3.25
C LEU A 62 -4.58 10.28 3.79
N LYS A 63 -4.34 11.34 4.57
CA LYS A 63 -5.38 12.27 5.01
C LYS A 63 -5.84 13.19 3.87
N GLY A 64 -6.88 13.98 4.14
CA GLY A 64 -7.42 14.99 3.21
C GLY A 64 -8.52 14.43 2.31
N ALA A 65 -9.01 15.29 1.41
CA ALA A 65 -10.17 14.98 0.58
C ALA A 65 -9.91 13.84 -0.42
N ASP A 66 -10.91 13.00 -0.58
CA ASP A 66 -10.95 11.96 -1.61
C ASP A 66 -11.56 12.51 -2.89
N LEU A 67 -10.98 12.14 -4.03
CA LEU A 67 -11.57 12.35 -5.35
C LEU A 67 -12.80 11.47 -5.54
N ASP A 68 -12.71 10.23 -5.05
CA ASP A 68 -13.74 9.21 -5.13
C ASP A 68 -13.40 8.11 -4.12
N VAL A 69 -14.43 7.37 -3.69
CA VAL A 69 -14.32 6.22 -2.80
C VAL A 69 -15.05 5.04 -3.46
N LYS A 70 -14.36 3.90 -3.60
CA LYS A 70 -14.92 2.68 -4.22
C LYS A 70 -14.66 1.47 -3.36
N VAL A 71 -15.63 0.56 -3.26
CA VAL A 71 -15.38 -0.78 -2.71
C VAL A 71 -14.56 -1.58 -3.74
N VAL A 72 -13.47 -2.20 -3.30
CA VAL A 72 -12.54 -2.97 -4.13
C VAL A 72 -12.07 -4.22 -3.40
N ALA A 73 -11.52 -5.20 -4.12
CA ALA A 73 -10.94 -6.38 -3.47
C ALA A 73 -9.57 -6.08 -2.82
N ASP A 74 -8.73 -5.31 -3.51
CA ASP A 74 -7.34 -5.11 -3.12
C ASP A 74 -6.73 -3.78 -3.63
N ALA A 75 -5.48 -3.53 -3.23
CA ALA A 75 -4.76 -2.32 -3.62
C ALA A 75 -4.39 -2.29 -5.12
N SER A 76 -4.40 -3.42 -5.83
CA SER A 76 -4.17 -3.45 -7.28
C SER A 76 -5.36 -2.90 -8.05
N GLU A 77 -6.58 -3.22 -7.61
CA GLU A 77 -7.80 -2.61 -8.15
C GLU A 77 -7.82 -1.09 -7.91
N CYS A 78 -7.36 -0.63 -6.74
CA CYS A 78 -7.16 0.79 -6.50
C CYS A 78 -6.23 1.46 -7.52
N CYS A 79 -5.10 0.82 -7.83
CA CYS A 79 -4.16 1.34 -8.82
C CYS A 79 -4.82 1.46 -10.19
N ALA A 80 -5.58 0.44 -10.62
CA ALA A 80 -6.28 0.45 -11.90
C ALA A 80 -7.37 1.55 -11.97
N LEU A 81 -8.08 1.82 -10.87
CA LEU A 81 -9.02 2.93 -10.79
C LEU A 81 -8.31 4.28 -10.85
N CYS A 82 -7.20 4.43 -10.14
CA CYS A 82 -6.41 5.65 -10.14
C CYS A 82 -5.82 5.94 -11.53
N GLU A 83 -5.30 4.93 -12.23
CA GLU A 83 -4.80 5.06 -13.61
C GLU A 83 -5.87 5.59 -14.58
N LYS A 84 -7.12 5.17 -14.41
CA LYS A 84 -8.25 5.59 -15.27
C LYS A 84 -8.77 7.00 -14.94
N MET A 85 -8.40 7.56 -13.79
CA MET A 85 -8.88 8.85 -13.33
C MET A 85 -7.79 9.90 -13.48
N SER A 86 -7.95 10.81 -14.45
CA SER A 86 -6.94 11.82 -14.82
C SER A 86 -6.43 12.69 -13.67
N LYS A 87 -7.24 12.93 -12.63
CA LYS A 87 -6.84 13.71 -11.45
C LYS A 87 -6.19 12.87 -10.34
N CYS A 88 -6.28 11.55 -10.42
CA CYS A 88 -5.77 10.67 -9.38
C CYS A 88 -4.25 10.53 -9.48
N LYS A 89 -3.59 10.70 -8.35
CA LYS A 89 -2.13 10.69 -8.24
C LYS A 89 -1.64 9.69 -7.19
N ALA A 90 -2.50 9.36 -6.23
CA ALA A 90 -2.27 8.37 -5.19
C ALA A 90 -3.61 7.75 -4.77
N TYR A 91 -3.56 6.69 -4.00
CA TYR A 91 -4.75 6.13 -3.36
C TYR A 91 -4.38 5.55 -2.00
N THR A 92 -5.40 5.32 -1.17
CA THR A 92 -5.29 4.49 0.03
C THR A 92 -6.34 3.38 -0.05
N TYR A 93 -5.89 2.13 -0.06
CA TYR A 93 -6.72 0.97 0.21
C TYR A 93 -6.87 0.81 1.72
N VAL A 94 -8.08 0.56 2.23
CA VAL A 94 -8.36 0.32 3.66
C VAL A 94 -9.21 -0.95 3.76
N HIS A 95 -8.68 -2.00 4.41
CA HIS A 95 -9.33 -3.31 4.41
C HIS A 95 -10.49 -3.45 5.40
N ASP A 96 -10.39 -2.82 6.57
CA ASP A 96 -11.27 -2.98 7.74
C ASP A 96 -12.35 -1.89 7.85
N ASP A 97 -12.73 -1.29 6.73
CA ASP A 97 -13.85 -0.35 6.70
C ASP A 97 -15.19 -1.10 6.86
N PRO A 98 -16.16 -0.56 7.64
CA PRO A 98 -17.46 -1.18 7.85
C PRO A 98 -18.28 -1.46 6.58
N GLU A 99 -18.08 -0.68 5.51
CA GLU A 99 -18.77 -0.86 4.23
C GLU A 99 -18.10 -1.92 3.33
N GLY A 100 -17.00 -2.51 3.81
CA GLY A 100 -16.13 -3.41 3.06
C GLY A 100 -14.86 -2.69 2.59
N PRO A 101 -13.87 -3.42 2.04
CA PRO A 101 -12.57 -2.82 1.73
C PRO A 101 -12.69 -1.66 0.74
N LEU A 102 -12.23 -0.48 1.16
CA LEU A 102 -12.38 0.75 0.41
C LEU A 102 -11.11 1.14 -0.32
N CYS A 103 -11.30 1.76 -1.47
CA CYS A 103 -10.31 2.49 -2.21
C CYS A 103 -10.60 3.99 -2.15
N LYS A 104 -9.74 4.74 -1.49
CA LYS A 104 -9.80 6.20 -1.39
C LYS A 104 -8.85 6.82 -2.42
N LEU A 105 -9.37 7.37 -3.50
CA LEU A 105 -8.55 7.98 -4.57
C LEU A 105 -8.16 9.41 -4.20
N LYS A 106 -6.88 9.78 -4.38
CA LYS A 106 -6.33 11.07 -3.95
C LYS A 106 -5.72 11.85 -5.11
N ALA A 107 -5.95 13.16 -5.13
CA ALA A 107 -5.34 14.09 -6.10
C ALA A 107 -3.93 14.54 -5.70
N ASP A 108 -3.62 14.50 -4.40
CA ASP A 108 -2.38 15.02 -3.84
C ASP A 108 -1.46 13.89 -3.39
N LYS A 109 -0.23 13.84 -3.93
CA LYS A 109 0.79 12.88 -3.52
C LYS A 109 1.47 13.29 -2.20
N ALA A 110 1.38 14.56 -1.83
CA ALA A 110 2.00 15.17 -0.65
C ALA A 110 1.06 15.24 0.56
N ALA A 111 -0.14 14.67 0.45
CA ALA A 111 -1.06 14.53 1.57
C ALA A 111 -0.38 13.89 2.80
N GLU A 112 -0.75 14.35 3.99
CA GLU A 112 -0.20 13.84 5.24
C GLU A 112 -0.42 12.33 5.35
N ARG A 113 0.66 11.60 5.62
CA ARG A 113 0.64 10.16 5.86
C ARG A 113 0.40 9.89 7.33
N VAL A 114 -0.57 9.05 7.64
CA VAL A 114 -0.83 8.55 8.98
C VAL A 114 -0.78 7.03 9.02
N PHE A 115 -0.50 6.51 10.21
CA PHE A 115 -0.52 5.08 10.44
C PHE A 115 -1.97 4.58 10.46
N HIS A 116 -2.23 3.54 9.67
CA HIS A 116 -3.48 2.78 9.71
C HIS A 116 -3.15 1.31 9.47
N PRO A 117 -3.43 0.39 10.41
CA PRO A 117 -2.80 -0.93 10.47
C PRO A 117 -3.07 -1.82 9.23
N THR A 118 -4.21 -1.62 8.61
CA THR A 118 -4.77 -2.39 7.48
C THR A 118 -4.81 -1.58 6.18
N ALA A 119 -4.17 -0.40 6.16
CA ALA A 119 -4.17 0.45 4.98
C ALA A 119 -2.95 0.19 4.09
N VAL A 120 -3.10 0.39 2.80
CA VAL A 120 -2.00 0.41 1.84
C VAL A 120 -2.14 1.65 0.97
N THR A 121 -1.13 2.52 1.03
CA THR A 121 -1.06 3.68 0.15
C THR A 121 -0.20 3.36 -1.08
N GLY A 122 -0.74 3.59 -2.27
CA GLY A 122 -0.02 3.46 -3.53
C GLY A 122 0.06 4.78 -4.29
N TYR A 123 1.13 4.96 -5.05
CA TYR A 123 1.32 6.15 -5.89
C TYR A 123 1.35 5.78 -7.35
N LEU A 124 0.55 6.47 -8.17
CA LEU A 124 0.62 6.34 -9.61
C LEU A 124 1.98 6.87 -10.09
N ASN A 125 2.70 6.07 -10.87
CA ASN A 125 3.99 6.47 -11.43
C ASN A 125 3.83 7.71 -12.30
N SER A 126 4.75 8.66 -12.19
CA SER A 126 4.64 9.95 -12.90
C SER A 126 4.72 9.85 -14.43
N MET A 127 5.10 8.69 -14.99
CA MET A 127 5.00 8.44 -16.44
C MET A 127 3.56 8.24 -16.91
N TYR A 128 2.63 8.02 -15.98
CA TYR A 128 1.20 7.76 -16.24
C TYR A 128 0.28 8.77 -15.52
N ALA A 129 0.86 9.82 -14.93
CA ALA A 129 0.14 10.83 -14.13
C ALA A 129 0.15 12.20 -14.82
#